data_AF-A0A4U3ARD9-F1
#
_entry.id   AF-A0A4U3ARD9-F1
#
_cell.length_a   1.000
_cell.length_b   1.000
_cell.length_c   1.000
_cell.angle_alpha   90.00
_cell.angle_beta   90.00
_cell.angle_gamma   90.00
#
_symmetry.space_group_name_H-M   'P 1'
#
loop_
_entity.id
_entity.type
_entity.pdbx_description
1 polymer ?
#
loop_
_entity_poly.entity_id
_entity_poly.type
_entity_poly.pdbx_seq_one_letter_code
_entity_poly.pdbx_strand_id
1 'polypeptide(L)' 'MNKYREYVPDVMGALTSLKMTAEFILQSDKLTYFVSKPTSDTQLKGMKEYLNRKDWWY' A
#
# COMPACT_ATOMS: atom_id res chain seq x y z
N MET A 1 -21.80 4.74 -6.74
CA MET A 1 -20.61 4.93 -5.88
C MET A 1 -19.47 4.16 -6.52
N ASN A 2 -18.39 4.81 -6.95
CA ASN A 2 -17.37 4.19 -7.82
C ASN A 2 -16.35 3.44 -6.95
N LYS A 3 -16.29 2.10 -7.08
CA LYS A 3 -15.52 1.15 -6.23
C LYS A 3 -14.01 1.43 -6.16
N TYR A 4 -13.49 2.27 -7.06
CA TYR A 4 -12.07 2.61 -7.16
C TYR A 4 -11.59 3.73 -6.21
N ARG A 5 -12.49 4.41 -5.48
CA ARG A 5 -12.12 5.63 -4.74
C ARG A 5 -11.43 5.44 -3.39
N GLU A 6 -11.37 4.24 -2.83
CA GLU A 6 -11.01 4.07 -1.41
C GLU A 6 -9.69 3.32 -1.17
N TYR A 7 -9.09 2.71 -2.18
CA TYR A 7 -7.88 1.88 -1.98
C TYR A 7 -6.61 2.69 -1.68
N VAL A 8 -6.43 3.86 -2.30
CA VAL A 8 -5.23 4.69 -2.09
C VAL A 8 -5.22 5.32 -0.69
N PRO A 9 -6.28 5.99 -0.21
CA PRO A 9 -6.31 6.50 1.17
C PRO A 9 -6.14 5.41 2.23
N ASP A 10 -6.72 4.22 2.00
CA ASP A 10 -6.63 3.07 2.91
C ASP A 10 -5.19 2.54 3.04
N VAL A 11 -4.49 2.32 1.93
CA VAL A 11 -3.09 1.88 1.98
C VAL A 11 -2.14 2.98 2.49
N MET A 12 -2.44 4.26 2.22
CA MET A 12 -1.71 5.37 2.86
C MET A 12 -1.87 5.33 4.38
N GLY A 13 -3.09 5.06 4.89
CA GLY A 13 -3.33 4.89 6.32
C GLY A 13 -2.57 3.72 6.94
N ALA A 14 -2.48 2.59 6.22
CA ALA A 14 -1.70 1.43 6.65
C ALA A 14 -0.20 1.74 6.72
N LEU A 15 0.36 2.37 5.69
CA LEU A 15 1.76 2.81 5.66
C LEU A 15 2.06 3.77 6.81
N THR A 16 1.20 4.77 7.05
CA THR A 16 1.36 5.71 8.16
C THR A 16 1.30 5.02 9.52
N SER A 17 0.37 4.10 9.73
CA SER A 17 0.24 3.34 10.98
C SER A 17 1.49 2.49 11.27
N LEU A 18 2.15 1.99 10.22
CA LEU A 18 3.40 1.24 10.30
C LEU A 18 4.65 2.14 10.29
N LYS A 19 4.50 3.47 10.25
CA LYS A 19 5.60 4.44 10.12
C LYS A 19 6.47 4.20 8.89
N MET A 20 5.85 3.73 7.80
CA MET A 20 6.48 3.53 6.50
C MET A 20 6.18 4.71 5.58
N THR A 21 7.07 4.95 4.62
CA THR A 21 6.86 5.92 3.54
C THR A 21 7.02 5.23 2.20
N ALA A 22 6.33 5.72 1.19
CA ALA A 22 6.34 5.14 -0.13
C ALA A 22 6.11 6.19 -1.21
N GLU A 23 6.57 5.89 -2.41
CA GLU A 23 6.23 6.62 -3.64
C GLU A 23 5.09 5.88 -4.34
N PHE A 24 4.04 6.61 -4.73
CA PHE A 24 2.89 6.05 -5.44
C PHE A 24 3.03 6.33 -6.94
N ILE A 25 2.84 5.29 -7.74
CA ILE A 25 3.03 5.34 -9.19
C ILE A 25 1.72 4.93 -9.85
N LEU A 26 1.16 5.85 -10.64
CA LEU A 26 -0.02 5.62 -11.47
C LEU A 26 0.38 4.93 -12.77
N GLN A 27 -0.22 3.77 -13.04
CA GLN A 27 -0.07 3.07 -14.30
C GLN A 27 -1.09 3.56 -15.33
N SER A 28 -0.80 3.34 -16.62
CA SER A 28 -1.63 3.79 -17.73
C SER A 28 -3.01 3.13 -17.78
N ASP A 29 -3.18 1.98 -17.11
CA ASP A 29 -4.43 1.22 -16.96
C ASP A 29 -5.29 1.69 -15.77
N LYS A 30 -4.93 2.82 -15.15
CA LYS A 30 -5.59 3.41 -13.97
C LYS A 30 -5.41 2.61 -12.67
N LEU A 31 -4.48 1.66 -12.64
CA LEU A 31 -4.02 1.04 -11.40
C LEU A 31 -2.93 1.89 -10.75
N THR A 32 -2.73 1.72 -9.45
CA THR A 32 -1.65 2.37 -8.71
C THR A 32 -0.94 1.31 -7.89
N TYR A 33 0.38 1.33 -7.92
CA TYR A 33 1.21 0.60 -6.97
C TYR A 33 2.09 1.59 -6.20
N PHE A 34 2.70 1.13 -5.13
CA PHE A 34 3.64 1.94 -4.36
C PHE A 34 4.94 1.19 -4.14
N VAL A 35 6.03 1.93 -4.03
CA VAL A 35 7.34 1.40 -3.66
C VAL A 35 7.70 2.00 -2.31
N SER A 36 7.76 1.15 -1.28
CA SER A 36 8.15 1.60 0.05
C SER A 36 9.65 1.88 0.11
N LYS A 37 10.04 2.93 0.86
CA LYS A 37 11.45 3.12 1.24
C LYS A 37 11.93 1.99 2.15
N PRO A 38 13.26 1.77 2.29
CA PRO A 38 13.81 0.79 3.22
C PRO A 38 13.20 0.92 4.61
N THR A 39 12.87 -0.22 5.22
CA THR A 39 12.14 -0.32 6.49
C THR A 39 12.64 -1.52 7.28
N SER A 40 12.24 -1.66 8.54
CA SER A 40 12.59 -2.84 9.34
C SER A 40 11.77 -4.08 8.96
N ASP A 41 12.29 -5.28 9.25
CA ASP A 41 11.59 -6.54 8.99
C ASP A 41 10.21 -6.62 9.65
N THR A 42 10.07 -6.05 10.86
CA THR A 42 8.79 -5.98 11.58
C THR A 42 7.77 -5.11 10.85
N GLN A 43 8.19 -3.95 10.35
CA GLN A 43 7.33 -3.06 9.57
C GLN A 43 6.94 -3.71 8.23
N LEU A 44 7.91 -4.32 7.53
CA LEU A 44 7.67 -5.05 6.29
C LEU A 44 6.69 -6.22 6.50
N LYS A 45 6.84 -6.99 7.57
CA LYS A 45 5.91 -8.08 7.91
C LYS A 45 4.47 -7.56 8.10
N GLY A 46 4.31 -6.49 8.88
CA GLY A 46 2.98 -5.88 9.09
C GLY A 46 2.35 -5.39 7.79
N MET A 47 3.15 -4.84 6.87
CA MET A 47 2.66 -4.40 5.57
C MET A 47 2.27 -5.58 4.68
N LYS A 48 3.07 -6.65 4.64
CA LYS A 48 2.74 -7.89 3.90
C LYS A 48 1.44 -8.52 4.41
N GLU A 49 1.23 -8.55 5.73
CA GLU A 49 -0.03 -9.03 6.31
C GLU A 49 -1.24 -8.19 5.88
N TYR A 50 -1.09 -6.86 5.80
CA TYR A 50 -2.12 -6.00 5.24
C TYR A 50 -2.39 -6.31 3.76
N LEU A 51 -1.35 -6.44 2.93
CA LEU A 51 -1.50 -6.70 1.50
C LEU A 51 -2.14 -8.07 1.23
N ASN A 52 -1.78 -9.09 2.02
CA ASN A 52 -2.44 -10.40 1.99
C ASN A 52 -3.94 -10.31 2.29
N ARG A 53 -4.37 -9.49 3.27
CA ARG A 53 -5.80 -9.27 3.57
C ARG A 53 -6.55 -8.56 2.43
N LYS A 54 -5.85 -7.80 1.60
CA LYS A 54 -6.41 -7.13 0.42
C LYS A 54 -6.37 -7.99 -0.83
N ASP A 55 -5.72 -9.16 -0.77
CA ASP A 55 -5.41 -10.01 -1.93
C ASP A 55 -4.62 -9.26 -3.02
N TRP A 56 -3.63 -8.47 -2.58
CA TRP A 56 -2.78 -7.67 -3.46
C TRP A 56 -1.40 -8.31 -3.61
N TRP A 57 -0.87 -8.29 -4.83
CA TRP A 57 0.49 -8.74 -5.13
C TRP A 57 1.55 -7.73 -4.63
N TYR A 58 2.71 -8.22 -4.18
CA TYR A 58 3.82 -7.43 -3.63
C TYR A 58 5.18 -8.13 -3.73
#